data_AF-A0A6N8FH96-F1
#
_entry.id   AF-A0A6N8FH96-F1
#
_cell.length_a   1.000
_cell.length_b   1.000
_cell.length_c   1.000
_cell.angle_alpha   90.00
_cell.angle_beta   90.00
_cell.angle_gamma   90.00
#
_symmetry.space_group_name_H-M   'P 1'
#
loop_
_entity.id
_entity.type
_entity.pdbx_description
1 polymer ?
#
loop_
_entity_poly.entity_id
_entity_poly.type
_entity_poly.pdbx_seq_one_letter_code
_entity_poly.pdbx_strand_id
1 'polypeptide(L)' 'MNKRSYTEKEVSEYIGMSRSFLRQSRMDGNRDNRTPAPPFIKVGRAVRYLKEDLDNWLNSFAKQTHGLEGMK' A
#
# COMPACT_ATOMS: atom_id res chain seq x y z
N MET A 1 20.82 -5.61 -9.27
CA MET A 1 19.94 -4.55 -9.82
C MET A 1 18.73 -4.41 -8.90
N ASN A 2 18.51 -3.22 -8.29
CA ASN A 2 17.35 -3.00 -7.43
C ASN A 2 16.10 -2.73 -8.27
N LYS A 3 15.11 -3.62 -8.19
CA LYS A 3 13.81 -3.46 -8.85
C LYS A 3 13.03 -2.34 -8.17
N ARG A 4 12.69 -1.30 -8.93
CA ARG A 4 11.91 -0.14 -8.44
C ARG A 4 10.40 -0.27 -8.64
N SER A 5 9.94 -1.02 -9.65
CA SER A 5 8.52 -1.16 -9.97
C SER A 5 8.01 -2.59 -9.74
N TYR A 6 6.93 -2.71 -8.98
CA TYR A 6 6.33 -3.97 -8.55
C TYR A 6 4.98 -4.18 -9.24
N THR A 7 4.66 -5.43 -9.55
CA THR A 7 3.31 -5.84 -9.99
C THR A 7 2.38 -5.98 -8.79
N GLU A 8 1.06 -6.02 -9.01
CA GLU A 8 0.08 -6.31 -7.94
C GLU A 8 0.39 -7.58 -7.15
N LYS A 9 0.90 -8.63 -7.82
CA LYS A 9 1.26 -9.88 -7.15
C LYS A 9 2.42 -9.64 -6.19
N GLU A 10 3.48 -9.01 -6.67
CA GLU A 10 4.65 -8.77 -5.83
C GLU A 10 4.34 -7.79 -4.70
N VAL A 11 3.46 -6.80 -4.93
CA VAL A 11 3.00 -5.90 -3.88
C VAL A 11 2.23 -6.67 -2.81
N SER A 12 1.33 -7.58 -3.21
CA SER A 12 0.60 -8.37 -2.21
C SER A 12 1.52 -9.17 -1.29
N GLU A 13 2.62 -9.69 -1.84
CA GLU A 13 3.66 -10.37 -1.08
C GLU A 13 4.49 -9.39 -0.24
N TYR A 14 4.78 -8.19 -0.77
CA TYR A 14 5.60 -7.17 -0.11
C TYR A 14 4.93 -6.51 1.09
N ILE A 15 3.66 -6.08 0.94
CA ILE A 15 2.93 -5.38 2.01
C ILE A 15 2.06 -6.31 2.88
N GLY A 16 2.04 -7.61 2.57
CA GLY A 16 1.25 -8.61 3.29
C GLY A 16 -0.27 -8.52 3.10
N MET A 17 -0.75 -7.78 2.08
CA MET A 17 -2.18 -7.60 1.79
C MET A 17 -2.60 -8.40 0.55
N SER A 18 -3.86 -8.83 0.50
CA SER A 18 -4.36 -9.60 -0.64
C SER A 18 -4.45 -8.79 -1.94
N ARG A 19 -4.27 -9.43 -3.11
CA ARG A 19 -4.50 -8.79 -4.42
C ARG A 19 -5.93 -8.25 -4.57
N SER A 20 -6.91 -8.94 -3.99
CA SER A 20 -8.30 -8.50 -3.97
C SER A 20 -8.48 -7.19 -3.20
N PHE A 21 -7.74 -7.00 -2.11
CA PHE A 21 -7.73 -5.73 -1.36
C PHE A 21 -7.23 -4.58 -2.25
N LEU A 22 -6.10 -4.77 -2.94
CA LEU A 22 -5.57 -3.77 -3.87
C LEU A 22 -6.57 -3.43 -5.00
N ARG A 23 -7.27 -4.44 -5.53
CA ARG A 23 -8.31 -4.25 -6.54
C ARG A 23 -9.52 -3.49 -6.01
N GLN A 24 -10.02 -3.88 -4.84
CA GLN A 24 -11.18 -3.26 -4.21
C GLN A 24 -10.89 -1.81 -3.87
N SER A 25 -9.75 -1.48 -3.26
CA SER A 25 -9.42 -0.09 -2.92
C SER A 25 -9.28 0.81 -4.15
N ARG A 26 -8.89 0.28 -5.33
CA ARG A 26 -8.90 1.06 -6.58
C ARG A 26 -10.30 1.39 -7.07
N MET A 27 -11.28 0.54 -6.77
CA MET A 27 -12.67 0.72 -7.21
C MET A 27 -13.50 1.52 -6.20
N ASP A 28 -13.25 1.33 -4.90
CA ASP A 28 -14.01 1.95 -3.81
C ASP A 28 -13.58 3.41 -3.57
N GLY A 29 -12.35 3.78 -3.98
CA GLY A 29 -11.74 5.08 -3.68
C GLY A 29 -11.25 5.19 -2.23
N ASN A 30 -10.63 6.31 -1.87
CA ASN A 30 -10.23 6.60 -0.49
C ASN A 30 -11.48 7.04 0.29
N ARG A 31 -12.17 6.09 0.93
CA ARG A 31 -13.18 6.40 1.94
C ARG A 31 -12.48 6.71 3.27
N ASP A 32 -12.92 7.77 3.96
CA ASP A 32 -12.37 8.25 5.24
C ASP A 32 -12.22 7.20 6.35
N ASN A 33 -12.95 6.07 6.27
CA ASN A 33 -12.98 5.04 7.31
C ASN A 33 -12.40 3.68 6.88
N ARG A 34 -11.50 3.64 5.89
CA ARG A 34 -10.81 2.41 5.47
C ARG A 34 -9.31 2.61 5.38
N THR A 35 -8.56 1.52 5.54
CA THR A 35 -7.13 1.48 5.25
C THR A 35 -6.91 1.91 3.79
N PRO A 36 -6.28 3.07 3.53
CA PRO A 36 -6.04 3.52 2.16
C PRO A 36 -5.11 2.51 1.48
N ALA A 37 -5.28 2.25 0.19
CA ALA A 37 -4.32 1.41 -0.54
C ALA A 37 -3.07 2.21 -0.91
N PRO A 38 -1.93 1.55 -1.14
CA PRO A 38 -0.73 2.23 -1.63
C PRO A 38 -0.98 2.88 -3.00
N PRO A 39 -0.32 4.02 -3.28
CA PRO A 39 -0.38 4.68 -4.58
C PRO A 39 0.04 3.74 -5.71
N PHE A 40 -0.54 3.92 -6.89
CA PHE A 40 -0.20 3.14 -8.08
C PHE A 40 -0.03 4.05 -9.30
N ILE A 41 0.80 3.59 -10.24
CA ILE A 41 0.97 4.22 -11.54
C ILE A 41 0.35 3.34 -12.63
N LYS A 42 -0.30 3.97 -13.62
CA LYS A 42 -0.77 3.29 -14.83
C LYS A 42 0.29 3.44 -15.92
N VAL A 43 0.78 2.31 -16.41
CA VAL A 43 1.70 2.22 -17.56
C VAL A 43 0.96 1.48 -18.67
N GLY A 44 0.28 2.23 -19.53
CA GLY A 44 -0.65 1.68 -20.52
C GLY A 44 -1.79 0.91 -19.83
N ARG A 45 -1.89 -0.40 -20.12
CA ARG A 45 -2.88 -1.30 -19.51
C ARG A 45 -2.43 -1.89 -18.17
N ALA A 46 -1.16 -1.73 -17.80
CA ALA A 46 -0.60 -2.31 -16.59
C ALA A 46 -0.68 -1.35 -15.41
N VAL A 47 -0.98 -1.90 -14.23
CA VAL A 47 -0.86 -1.21 -12.94
C VAL A 47 0.48 -1.60 -12.32
N ARG A 48 1.26 -0.60 -11.88
CA ARG A 48 2.55 -0.80 -11.22
C ARG A 48 2.60 0.01 -9.94
N TYR A 49 3.44 -0.43 -9.02
CA TYR A 49 3.67 0.20 -7.73
C TYR A 49 5.16 0.50 -7.59
N LEU A 50 5.51 1.72 -7.22
CA LEU A 50 6.91 2.05 -6.99
C LEU A 50 7.30 1.65 -5.57
N LYS A 51 8.51 1.13 -5.41
CA LYS A 51 9.03 0.73 -4.09
C LYS A 51 8.93 1.87 -3.08
N GLU A 52 9.35 3.05 -3.48
CA GLU A 52 9.31 4.27 -2.66
C GLU A 52 7.90 4.62 -2.19
N ASP A 53 6.88 4.47 -3.05
CA ASP A 53 5.48 4.68 -2.67
C ASP A 53 4.97 3.62 -1.69
N LEU A 54 5.35 2.36 -1.89
CA LEU A 54 5.00 1.27 -0.97
C LEU A 54 5.64 1.49 0.41
N ASP A 55 6.92 1.87 0.44
CA ASP A 55 7.66 2.14 1.66
C ASP A 55 7.06 3.36 2.38
N ASN A 56 6.74 4.44 1.65
CA ASN A 56 6.07 5.62 2.21
C ASN A 56 4.69 5.28 2.78
N TRP A 57 3.92 4.44 2.07
CA TRP A 57 2.62 3.97 2.52
C TRP A 57 2.74 3.16 3.82
N LEU A 58 3.64 2.16 3.88
CA LEU A 58 3.90 1.38 5.09
C LEU A 58 4.31 2.28 6.27
N ASN A 59 5.20 3.23 6.03
CA ASN A 59 5.65 4.19 7.04
C ASN A 59 4.51 5.09 7.56
N SER A 60 3.50 5.37 6.74
CA SER A 60 2.34 6.17 7.17
C SER A 60 1.52 5.48 8.26
N PHE A 61 1.46 4.14 8.28
CA PHE A 61 0.79 3.39 9.35
C PHE A 61 1.65 3.25 10.59
N ALA A 62 2.97 3.11 10.42
CA ALA A 62 3.90 3.03 11.54
C ALA A 62 3.84 4.29 12.42
N LYS A 63 3.64 5.46 11.81
CA LYS A 63 3.44 6.73 12.55
C LYS A 63 2.13 6.80 13.33
N GLN A 64 1.15 5.94 13.06
CA GLN A 64 -0.12 5.88 13.80
C GLN A 64 -0.06 4.96 15.03
N THR A 65 0.99 4.13 15.17
CA THR A 65 1.15 3.17 16.29
C THR A 65 1.83 3.77 17.53
N HIS A 66 2.22 5.05 17.53
CA HIS A 66 2.73 5.70 18.74
C HIS A 66 1.60 6.27 19.61
N GLY A 67 0.72 5.39 20.08
CA GLY A 67 -0.39 5.69 20.99
C GLY A 67 -0.63 4.61 22.06
N LEU A 68 0.32 3.70 22.27
CA LEU A 68 0.26 2.63 23.28
C LEU A 68 1.46 2.69 24.24
N GLU A 69 1.85 3.89 24.67
CA GLU A 69 2.78 4.08 25.79
C GLU A 69 2.04 4.82 26.91
N GLY A 70 1.23 4.09 27.67
CA GLY A 70 0.38 4.71 28.69
C GLY A 70 -0.46 3.77 29.56
N MET A 71 -0.12 2.49 29.67
CA MET A 71 -0.65 1.66 30.76
C MET A 71 0.52 1.08 31.55
N LYS A 72 0.89 1.81 32.59
CA LYS A 72 1.71 1.34 33.71
C LYS A 72 0.81 1.26 34.94
#